data_AF-A0A377W9R8-F1
#
_entry.id   AF-A0A377W9R8-F1
#
_cell.length_a   1.000
_cell.length_b   1.000
_cell.length_c   1.000
_cell.angle_alpha   90.00
_cell.angle_beta   90.00
_cell.angle_gamma   90.00
#
_symmetry.space_group_name_H-M   'P 1'
#
loop_
_entity.id
_entity.type
_entity.pdbx_description
1 polymer ?
#
loop_
_entity_poly.entity_id
_entity_poly.type
_entity_poly.pdbx_seq_one_letter_code
_entity_poly.pdbx_strand_id
1 'polypeptide(L)'
;MTLDQMRSRLAYEGINYNTYRNQIRKEMLISEVRNNEVRRRITVLPQEVEALAKQIGDQNDASTELNLSHILIPLPENPTSDEVAAAQEQANSIVEQARNGANFGKLAITYSADQQALKGGQMAGAVSRSCREFSLRR
;
A
#
# COMPACT_ATOMS: atom_id res chain seq x y z
N MET A 1 21.83 16.98 -10.67
CA MET A 1 23.13 16.95 -9.97
C MET A 1 24.15 16.43 -10.95
N THR A 2 25.11 17.26 -11.36
CA THR A 2 26.24 16.79 -12.17
C THR A 2 27.29 16.12 -11.27
N LEU A 3 28.19 15.32 -11.86
CA LEU A 3 29.25 14.64 -11.12
C LEU A 3 30.15 15.64 -10.36
N ASP A 4 30.42 16.79 -10.95
CA ASP A 4 31.22 17.85 -10.33
C ASP A 4 30.49 18.53 -9.18
N GLN A 5 29.18 18.80 -9.30
CA GLN A 5 28.37 19.32 -8.20
C GLN A 5 28.33 18.37 -6.99
N MET A 6 28.27 17.07 -7.25
CA MET A 6 28.31 16.04 -6.21
C MET A 6 29.67 15.98 -5.51
N ARG A 7 30.78 16.07 -6.26
CA ARG A 7 32.14 16.10 -5.69
C ARG A 7 32.35 17.31 -4.77
N SER A 8 31.91 18.49 -5.20
CA SER A 8 32.00 19.71 -4.40
C SER A 8 31.21 19.61 -3.10
N ARG A 9 30.04 18.96 -3.13
CA ARG A 9 29.23 18.73 -1.93
C ARG A 9 29.86 17.74 -0.96
N LEU A 10 30.45 16.65 -1.46
CA LEU A 10 31.18 15.69 -0.64
C LEU A 10 32.41 16.32 0.02
N ALA A 11 33.11 17.22 -0.70
CA ALA A 11 34.23 17.98 -0.14
C ALA A 11 33.79 18.96 0.94
N TYR A 12 32.65 19.64 0.76
CA TYR A 12 32.04 20.52 1.76
C TYR A 12 31.65 19.77 3.04
N GLU A 13 31.18 18.53 2.91
CA GLU A 13 30.83 17.64 4.03
C GLU A 13 32.06 16.95 4.66
N GLY A 14 33.28 17.24 4.17
CA GLY A 14 34.53 16.68 4.71
C GLY A 14 34.75 15.20 4.36
N ILE A 15 33.97 14.65 3.43
CA ILE A 15 34.04 13.23 3.04
C ILE A 15 35.07 13.05 1.94
N ASN A 16 36.05 12.17 2.17
CA ASN A 16 37.04 11.84 1.17
C ASN A 16 36.40 11.07 -0.01
N TYR A 17 36.57 11.58 -1.24
CA TYR A 17 35.96 11.02 -2.45
C TYR A 17 36.34 9.55 -2.70
N ASN A 18 37.56 9.11 -2.34
CA ASN A 18 37.97 7.71 -2.47
C ASN A 18 37.23 6.81 -1.48
N THR A 19 36.97 7.30 -0.26
CA THR A 19 36.19 6.58 0.75
C THR A 19 34.75 6.41 0.29
N TYR A 20 34.14 7.46 -0.24
CA TYR A 20 32.80 7.42 -0.82
C TYR A 20 32.70 6.43 -1.99
N ARG A 21 33.67 6.45 -2.92
CA ARG A 21 33.73 5.47 -4.03
C ARG A 21 33.84 4.03 -3.54
N ASN A 22 34.58 3.79 -2.45
CA ASN A 22 34.71 2.47 -1.86
C ASN A 22 33.41 2.00 -1.18
N GLN A 23 32.65 2.90 -0.56
CA GLN A 23 31.30 2.60 -0.05
C GLN A 23 30.36 2.21 -1.18
N ILE A 24 30.28 3.01 -2.26
CA ILE A 24 29.42 2.69 -3.40
C ILE A 24 29.81 1.36 -4.05
N ARG A 25 31.12 1.06 -4.16
CA ARG A 25 31.59 -0.24 -4.66
C ARG A 25 31.12 -1.40 -3.78
N LYS A 26 31.16 -1.26 -2.45
CA LYS A 26 30.65 -2.28 -1.52
C LYS A 26 29.14 -2.48 -1.69
N GLU A 27 28.36 -1.42 -1.79
CA GLU A 27 26.90 -1.51 -1.98
C GLU A 27 26.51 -2.16 -3.30
N MET A 28 27.24 -1.87 -4.39
CA MET A 28 27.04 -2.54 -5.68
C MET A 28 27.35 -4.04 -5.58
N LEU A 29 28.45 -4.41 -4.94
CA LEU A 29 28.84 -5.81 -4.78
C LEU A 29 27.85 -6.60 -3.91
N ILE A 30 27.36 -6.00 -2.81
CA ILE A 30 26.32 -6.60 -1.97
C ILE A 30 25.04 -6.81 -2.78
N SER A 31 24.64 -5.81 -3.57
CA SER A 31 23.47 -5.88 -4.44
C SER A 31 23.60 -6.98 -5.51
N GLU A 32 24.77 -7.11 -6.14
CA GLU A 32 25.03 -8.16 -7.13
C GLU A 32 24.97 -9.56 -6.51
N VAL A 33 25.63 -9.78 -5.38
CA VAL A 33 25.63 -11.07 -4.67
C VAL A 33 24.21 -11.43 -4.23
N ARG A 34 23.47 -10.47 -3.64
CA ARG A 34 22.08 -10.67 -3.24
C ARG A 34 21.19 -11.04 -4.43
N ASN A 35 21.30 -10.31 -5.54
CA ASN A 35 20.53 -10.60 -6.74
C ASN A 35 20.88 -11.96 -7.34
N ASN A 36 22.14 -12.37 -7.30
CA ASN A 36 22.57 -13.67 -7.79
C ASN A 36 22.04 -14.81 -6.91
N GLU A 37 22.15 -14.69 -5.59
CA GLU A 37 21.64 -15.67 -4.62
C GLU A 37 20.12 -15.80 -4.66
N VAL A 38 19.39 -14.67 -4.74
CA VAL A 38 17.92 -14.67 -4.81
C VAL A 38 17.44 -15.27 -6.12
N ARG A 39 18.05 -14.92 -7.27
CA ARG A 39 17.68 -15.52 -8.56
C ARG A 39 17.94 -17.02 -8.64
N ARG A 40 18.98 -17.53 -7.96
CA ARG A 40 19.28 -18.98 -7.91
C ARG A 40 18.27 -19.78 -7.08
N ARG A 41 17.60 -19.15 -6.11
CA ARG A 41 16.65 -19.80 -5.19
C ARG A 41 15.20 -19.75 -5.66
N ILE A 42 14.90 -19.00 -6.71
CA ILE A 42 13.55 -18.85 -7.26
C ILE A 42 13.43 -19.76 -8.48
N THR A 43 12.81 -20.93 -8.29
CA THR A 43 12.29 -21.74 -9.39
C THR A 43 10.80 -21.47 -9.48
N VAL A 44 10.38 -20.70 -10.47
CA VAL A 44 8.96 -20.49 -10.75
C VAL A 44 8.46 -21.67 -11.58
N LEU A 45 7.47 -22.42 -11.08
CA LEU A 45 6.90 -23.52 -11.85
C LEU A 45 5.92 -22.97 -12.90
N PRO A 46 5.88 -23.51 -14.13
CA PRO A 46 4.93 -23.07 -15.16
C PRO A 46 3.46 -23.10 -14.69
N GLN A 47 3.13 -24.06 -13.83
CA GLN A 47 1.78 -24.23 -13.28
C GLN A 47 1.39 -23.09 -12.32
N GLU A 48 2.34 -22.49 -11.60
CA GLU A 48 2.08 -21.34 -10.72
C GLU A 48 1.78 -20.08 -11.54
N VAL A 49 2.44 -19.93 -12.70
CA VAL A 49 2.19 -18.83 -13.63
C VAL A 49 0.78 -18.94 -14.22
N GLU A 50 0.36 -20.13 -14.64
CA GLU A 50 -1.00 -20.35 -15.18
C GLU A 50 -2.09 -20.20 -14.12
N ALA A 51 -1.88 -20.72 -12.91
CA ALA A 51 -2.82 -20.58 -11.81
C ALA A 51 -3.01 -19.10 -11.43
N LEU A 52 -1.92 -18.35 -11.32
CA LEU A 52 -1.96 -16.92 -11.04
C LEU A 52 -2.56 -16.13 -12.21
N ALA A 53 -2.24 -16.47 -13.46
CA ALA A 53 -2.81 -15.82 -14.64
C ALA A 53 -4.32 -16.01 -14.76
N LYS A 54 -4.86 -17.19 -14.43
CA LYS A 54 -6.30 -17.43 -14.38
C LYS A 54 -6.96 -16.64 -13.25
N GLN A 55 -6.37 -16.67 -12.05
CA GLN A 55 -6.88 -15.91 -10.90
C GLN A 55 -6.87 -14.39 -11.14
N ILE A 56 -5.85 -13.85 -11.82
CA ILE A 56 -5.80 -12.44 -12.21
C ILE A 56 -6.78 -12.16 -13.36
N GLY A 57 -6.92 -13.09 -14.31
CA GLY A 57 -7.90 -13.06 -15.39
C GLY A 57 -9.34 -12.86 -14.90
N ASP A 58 -9.74 -13.67 -13.91
CA ASP A 58 -11.07 -13.63 -13.29
C ASP A 58 -11.26 -12.43 -12.35
N GLN A 59 -10.17 -11.81 -11.87
CA GLN A 59 -10.18 -10.60 -11.04
C GLN A 59 -9.84 -9.31 -11.81
N ASN A 60 -10.05 -9.27 -13.14
CA ASN A 60 -9.84 -8.07 -13.95
C ASN A 60 -10.88 -6.97 -13.69
N ASP A 61 -10.88 -6.44 -12.47
CA ASP A 61 -11.31 -5.09 -12.10
C ASP A 61 -10.13 -4.10 -12.24
N ALA A 62 -9.21 -4.34 -13.19
CA ALA A 62 -7.97 -3.57 -13.35
C ALA A 62 -8.18 -2.08 -13.69
N SER A 63 -9.42 -1.70 -14.04
CA SER A 63 -9.84 -0.33 -14.34
C SER A 63 -11.09 0.10 -13.55
N THR A 64 -11.47 -0.61 -12.49
CA THR A 64 -12.62 -0.21 -11.68
C THR A 64 -12.17 0.79 -10.62
N GLU A 65 -12.43 2.08 -10.86
CA GLU A 65 -12.25 3.12 -9.84
C GLU A 65 -13.32 2.94 -8.75
N LEU A 66 -12.93 2.29 -7.65
CA LEU A 66 -13.79 2.13 -6.49
C LEU A 66 -13.66 3.34 -5.56
N ASN A 67 -14.74 4.11 -5.44
CA ASN A 67 -14.87 5.15 -4.41
C ASN A 67 -15.48 4.52 -3.16
N LEU A 68 -14.63 4.17 -2.20
CA LEU A 68 -15.02 3.52 -0.95
C LEU A 68 -15.00 4.52 0.21
N SER A 69 -15.99 4.36 1.10
CA SER A 69 -16.05 5.07 2.37
C SER A 69 -16.05 4.06 3.52
N HIS A 70 -15.32 4.35 4.60
CA HIS A 70 -15.11 3.48 5.74
C HIS A 70 -15.59 4.11 7.05
N ILE A 71 -16.21 3.31 7.92
CA ILE A 71 -16.61 3.66 9.27
C ILE A 71 -15.95 2.67 10.23
N LEU A 72 -15.11 3.17 11.12
CA LEU A 72 -14.44 2.38 12.14
C LEU A 72 -15.12 2.60 13.49
N ILE A 73 -15.66 1.54 14.09
CA ILE A 73 -16.16 1.59 15.47
C ILE A 73 -14.99 1.25 16.41
N PRO A 74 -14.60 2.15 17.32
CA PRO A 74 -13.46 1.92 18.19
C PRO A 74 -13.79 0.83 19.23
N LEU A 75 -12.86 -0.09 19.44
CA LEU A 75 -12.88 -1.05 20.54
C LEU A 75 -11.57 -0.91 21.34
N PRO A 76 -11.61 -1.09 22.67
CA PRO A 76 -10.39 -1.12 23.49
C PRO A 76 -9.53 -2.34 23.15
N GLU A 77 -8.23 -2.31 23.48
CA GLU A 77 -7.29 -3.40 23.16
C GLU A 77 -7.67 -4.76 23.78
N ASN A 78 -8.35 -4.74 24.93
CA ASN A 78 -8.90 -5.92 25.60
C ASN A 78 -10.40 -5.71 25.87
N PRO A 79 -11.27 -5.91 24.88
CA PRO A 79 -12.69 -5.66 25.04
C PRO A 79 -13.35 -6.78 25.85
N THR A 80 -14.32 -6.40 26.67
CA THR A 80 -15.22 -7.34 27.33
C THR A 80 -16.27 -7.87 26.32
N SER A 81 -16.88 -9.02 26.61
CA SER A 81 -17.92 -9.59 25.74
C SER A 81 -19.09 -8.62 25.52
N ASP A 82 -19.44 -7.83 26.54
CA ASP A 82 -20.52 -6.86 26.48
C ASP A 82 -20.17 -5.65 25.60
N GLU A 83 -18.92 -5.19 25.64
CA GLU A 83 -18.44 -4.10 24.77
C GLU A 83 -18.40 -4.52 23.29
N VAL A 84 -18.00 -5.77 23.02
CA VAL A 84 -18.04 -6.32 21.65
C VAL A 84 -19.48 -6.42 21.15
N ALA A 85 -20.40 -6.91 21.98
CA ALA A 85 -21.81 -7.01 21.63
C ALA A 85 -22.42 -5.64 21.33
N ALA A 86 -22.16 -4.64 22.20
CA ALA A 86 -22.64 -3.28 22.01
C ALA A 86 -22.07 -2.63 20.73
N ALA A 87 -20.77 -2.79 20.47
CA ALA A 87 -20.14 -2.28 19.25
C ALA A 87 -20.68 -2.95 17.99
N GLN A 88 -20.97 -4.26 18.05
CA GLN A 88 -21.56 -5.00 16.94
C GLN A 88 -23.01 -4.55 16.67
N GLU A 89 -23.83 -4.37 17.71
CA GLU A 89 -25.18 -3.83 17.56
C GLU A 89 -25.18 -2.44 16.94
N GLN A 90 -24.27 -1.58 17.39
CA GLN A 90 -24.09 -0.25 16.83
C GLN A 90 -23.67 -0.30 15.35
N ALA A 91 -22.70 -1.15 15.01
CA ALA A 91 -22.27 -1.35 13.63
C ALA A 91 -23.42 -1.86 12.74
N ASN A 92 -24.21 -2.81 13.23
CA ASN A 92 -25.36 -3.36 12.50
C ASN A 92 -26.42 -2.27 12.25
N SER A 93 -26.73 -1.44 13.25
CA SER A 93 -27.66 -0.32 13.09
C SER A 93 -27.20 0.68 12.03
N ILE A 94 -25.90 1.00 12.00
CA ILE A 94 -25.30 1.89 11.00
C ILE A 94 -25.41 1.28 9.60
N VAL A 95 -25.18 -0.02 9.45
CA VAL A 95 -25.32 -0.74 8.17
C VAL A 95 -26.78 -0.73 7.70
N GLU A 96 -27.75 -0.94 8.59
CA GLU A 96 -29.17 -0.86 8.25
C GLU A 96 -29.54 0.55 7.80
N GLN A 97 -29.13 1.59 8.53
CA GLN A 97 -29.38 2.98 8.16
C GLN A 97 -28.75 3.32 6.81
N ALA A 98 -27.50 2.88 6.57
CA ALA A 98 -26.81 3.06 5.30
C ALA A 98 -27.54 2.36 4.13
N ARG A 99 -28.02 1.13 4.34
CA ARG A 99 -28.80 0.38 3.34
C ARG A 99 -30.18 1.00 3.06
N ASN A 100 -30.77 1.63 4.07
CA ASN A 100 -32.04 2.37 3.96
C ASN A 100 -31.89 3.75 3.31
N GLY A 101 -30.69 4.12 2.82
CA GLY A 101 -30.43 5.35 2.08
C GLY A 101 -29.99 6.54 2.95
N ALA A 102 -29.65 6.32 4.23
CA ALA A 102 -29.02 7.37 5.03
C ALA A 102 -27.67 7.75 4.44
N ASN A 103 -27.30 9.03 4.56
CA ASN A 103 -26.04 9.54 4.02
C ASN A 103 -24.84 8.96 4.79
N PHE A 104 -24.08 8.09 4.12
CA PHE A 104 -22.94 7.39 4.72
C PHE A 104 -21.86 8.35 5.25
N GLY A 105 -21.64 9.48 4.58
CA GLY A 105 -20.69 10.49 5.03
C GLY A 105 -21.09 11.13 6.37
N LYS A 106 -22.39 11.37 6.60
CA LYS A 106 -22.87 11.84 7.91
C LYS A 106 -22.68 10.79 9.00
N LEU A 107 -22.97 9.52 8.69
CA LEU A 107 -22.76 8.42 9.64
C LEU A 107 -21.27 8.25 9.99
N ALA A 108 -20.39 8.41 9.00
CA ALA A 108 -18.95 8.36 9.22
C ALA A 108 -18.46 9.52 10.10
N ILE A 109 -18.98 10.74 9.91
CA ILE A 109 -18.63 11.88 10.78
C ILE A 109 -19.10 11.64 12.22
N THR A 110 -20.27 11.04 12.41
CA THR A 110 -20.87 10.85 13.74
C THR A 110 -20.27 9.68 14.52
N TYR A 111 -19.96 8.56 13.84
CA TYR A 111 -19.65 7.29 14.52
C TYR A 111 -18.26 6.73 14.20
N SER A 112 -17.59 7.20 13.14
CA SER A 112 -16.27 6.69 12.81
C SER A 112 -15.21 7.30 13.73
N ALA A 113 -14.37 6.47 14.32
CA ALA A 113 -13.18 6.88 15.06
C ALA A 113 -11.92 6.99 14.19
N ASP A 114 -12.05 6.77 12.87
CA ASP A 114 -10.94 6.90 11.93
C ASP A 114 -10.58 8.39 11.68
N GLN A 115 -9.32 8.68 11.35
CA GLN A 115 -8.87 10.03 10.99
C GLN A 115 -9.63 10.60 9.77
N GLN A 116 -10.18 9.73 8.92
CA GLN A 116 -11.01 10.13 7.78
C GLN A 116 -12.48 10.36 8.13
N ALA A 117 -12.92 10.17 9.37
CA ALA A 117 -14.29 10.41 9.83
C ALA A 117 -14.78 11.82 9.47
N LEU A 118 -13.95 12.84 9.71
CA LEU A 118 -14.24 14.26 9.42
C LEU A 118 -14.39 14.56 7.92
N LYS A 119 -13.92 13.66 7.04
CA LYS A 119 -14.09 13.73 5.58
C LYS A 119 -15.16 12.76 5.08
N GLY A 120 -16.08 12.35 5.94
CA GLY A 120 -17.15 11.42 5.59
C GLY A 120 -16.69 9.97 5.41
N GLY A 121 -15.54 9.60 6.01
CA GLY A 121 -14.98 8.26 5.91
C GLY A 121 -14.37 7.95 4.55
N GLN A 122 -14.22 8.96 3.68
CA GLN A 122 -13.77 8.74 2.31
C GLN A 122 -12.32 8.28 2.28
N MET A 123 -12.08 7.10 1.74
CA MET A 123 -10.73 6.59 1.54
C MET A 123 -10.13 7.28 0.32
N ALA A 124 -9.28 8.27 0.55
CA ALA A 124 -8.59 8.98 -0.52
C ALA A 124 -7.50 8.08 -1.13
N GLY A 125 -7.86 7.39 -2.20
CA GLY A 125 -6.94 6.63 -3.02
C GLY A 125 -7.72 5.66 -3.89
N ALA A 126 -7.87 5.99 -5.18
CA ALA A 126 -8.24 5.00 -6.17
C ALA A 126 -7.35 3.77 -5.94
N VAL A 127 -7.96 2.62 -5.63
CA VAL A 127 -7.23 1.34 -5.63
C VAL A 127 -6.96 1.01 -7.10
N SER A 128 -6.05 1.78 -7.69
CA SER A 128 -5.53 1.54 -9.02
C SER A 128 -4.48 0.45 -8.89
N ARG A 129 -4.87 -0.81 -9.15
CA ARG A 129 -3.90 -1.83 -9.57
C ARG A 129 -3.57 -1.62 -11.05
N SER A 130 -3.19 -0.41 -11.45
CA SER A 130 -2.67 -0.14 -12.78
C SER A 130 -1.23 -0.63 -12.84
N CYS A 131 -1.06 -1.91 -13.22
CA CYS A 131 0.18 -2.37 -13.82
C CYS A 131 0.26 -1.68 -15.19
N ARG A 132 0.85 -0.48 -15.23
CA ARG A 132 1.16 0.20 -16.49
C ARG A 132 2.15 -0.66 -17.25
N GLU A 133 1.66 -1.39 -18.25
CA GLU A 133 2.50 -1.94 -19.29
C GLU A 133 3.29 -0.79 -19.94
N PHE A 134 4.60 -0.88 -19.74
CA PHE A 134 5.59 -0.01 -20.31
C PHE A 134 5.60 -0.22 -21.82
N SER A 135 5.20 0.83 -22.54
CA SER A 135 5.35 0.97 -23.99
C SER A 135 6.74 0.52 -24.44
N LEU A 136 6.79 -0.52 -25.27
CA LEU A 136 7.88 -0.72 -26.22
C LEU A 136 7.32 -0.52 -27.62
N ARG A 137 7.46 0.73 -28.07
CA ARG A 137 7.61 1.12 -29.47
C ARG A 137 8.43 0.08 -30.24
N ARG A 138 7.90 -0.34 -31.39
CA ARG A 138 8.72 -0.55 -32.59
C ARG A 138 8.53 0.64 -33.51
#